data_AF-A0A1P8V147-F1
#
_entry.id   AF-A0A1P8V147-F1
#
_cell.length_a   1.000
_cell.length_b   1.000
_cell.length_c   1.000
_cell.angle_alpha   90.00
_cell.angle_beta   90.00
_cell.angle_gamma   90.00
#
_symmetry.space_group_name_H-M   'P 1'
#
loop_
_entity.id
_entity.type
_entity.pdbx_description
1 polymer ?
#
loop_
_entity_poly.entity_id
_entity_poly.type
_entity_poly.pdbx_seq_one_letter_code
_entity_poly.pdbx_strand_id
1 'polypeptide(L)' 'MADDPTRFAEEMERTALGRVGEIGDIAEAVAFFASPAGSFISGADLLVDGGRQYNVVPSKVRNLHAL' A
#
# COMPACT_ATOMS: atom_id res chain seq x y z
N MET A 1 -7.21 -11.58 -11.33
CA MET A 1 -7.38 -10.59 -10.23
C MET A 1 -7.01 -9.18 -10.69
N ALA A 2 -6.02 -9.02 -11.57
CA ALA A 2 -5.73 -7.77 -12.27
C ALA A 2 -6.70 -7.46 -13.43
N ASP A 3 -7.42 -8.46 -13.94
CA ASP A 3 -8.29 -8.32 -15.12
C ASP A 3 -9.70 -7.80 -14.82
N ASP A 4 -9.98 -7.45 -13.56
CA ASP A 4 -11.23 -6.85 -13.11
C ASP A 4 -11.00 -5.36 -12.87
N PRO A 5 -11.41 -4.48 -13.81
CA PRO A 5 -11.13 -3.04 -13.73
C PRO A 5 -11.74 -2.38 -12.48
N THR A 6 -12.86 -2.91 -12.00
CA THR A 6 -13.51 -2.40 -10.78
C THR A 6 -12.65 -2.67 -9.56
N ARG A 7 -12.14 -3.90 -9.42
CA ARG A 7 -11.21 -4.21 -8.34
C ARG A 7 -9.94 -3.37 -8.42
N PHE A 8 -9.39 -3.16 -9.62
CA PHE A 8 -8.18 -2.36 -9.78
C PHE A 8 -8.38 -0.91 -9.28
N ALA A 9 -9.50 -0.29 -9.63
CA ALA A 9 -9.85 1.06 -9.15
C ALA A 9 -10.06 1.11 -7.64
N GLU A 10 -10.77 0.12 -7.07
CA GLU A 10 -10.96 0.03 -5.61
C GLU A 10 -9.63 -0.13 -4.87
N GLU A 11 -8.66 -0.82 -5.47
CA GLU A 11 -7.33 -0.96 -4.88
C GLU A 11 -6.48 0.31 -4.94
N MET A 12 -6.62 1.10 -5.99
CA MET A 12 -6.01 2.43 -6.04
C MET A 12 -6.60 3.36 -4.98
N GLU A 13 -7.93 3.34 -4.77
CA GLU A 13 -8.57 4.15 -3.72
C GLU A 13 -8.12 3.76 -2.30
N ARG A 14 -7.89 2.47 -2.06
CA ARG A 14 -7.42 1.96 -0.77
C ARG A 14 -5.95 2.27 -0.51
N THR A 15 -5.16 2.51 -1.55
CA THR A 15 -3.74 2.84 -1.40
C THR A 15 -3.60 4.35 -1.23
N ALA A 16 -2.97 4.82 -0.14
CA ALA A 16 -2.86 6.26 0.13
C ALA A 16 -2.09 7.01 -0.97
N LEU A 17 -1.13 6.34 -1.61
CA LEU A 17 -0.41 6.87 -2.78
C LEU A 17 -1.23 6.85 -4.08
N GLY A 18 -2.45 6.32 -4.07
CA GLY A 18 -3.36 6.35 -5.21
C GLY A 18 -2.90 5.53 -6.41
N ARG A 19 -1.97 4.58 -6.23
CA ARG A 19 -1.46 3.69 -7.29
C ARG A 19 -1.20 2.30 -6.76
N VAL A 20 -1.14 1.33 -7.67
CA VAL A 20 -0.65 -0.01 -7.37
C VAL A 20 0.88 0.04 -7.24
N GLY A 21 1.40 -0.72 -6.29
CA GLY A 21 2.84 -0.90 -6.11
C GLY A 21 3.47 -1.63 -7.29
N GLU A 22 4.68 -1.26 -7.64
CA GLU A 22 5.51 -1.95 -8.63
C GLU A 22 6.58 -2.79 -7.94
N ILE A 23 7.18 -3.73 -8.68
CA ILE A 23 8.26 -4.58 -8.16
C ILE A 23 9.40 -3.72 -7.59
N GLY A 24 9.68 -2.58 -8.22
CA GLY A 24 10.70 -1.63 -7.80
C GLY A 24 10.47 -1.07 -6.39
N ASP A 25 9.23 -0.85 -5.97
CA ASP A 25 8.94 -0.27 -4.64
C ASP A 25 9.45 -1.18 -3.51
N ILE A 26 9.28 -2.50 -3.67
CA ILE A 26 9.78 -3.50 -2.72
C ILE A 26 11.29 -3.66 -2.85
N ALA A 27 11.79 -3.73 -4.10
CA ALA A 27 13.21 -3.93 -4.36
C ALA A 27 14.09 -2.82 -3.75
N GLU A 28 13.69 -1.56 -3.89
CA GLU A 28 14.43 -0.42 -3.32
C GLU A 28 14.37 -0.42 -1.79
N ALA A 29 13.24 -0.79 -1.18
CA ALA A 29 13.15 -0.93 0.27
C ALA A 29 14.08 -2.03 0.81
N VAL A 30 14.15 -3.17 0.11
CA VAL A 30 15.09 -4.25 0.44
C VAL A 30 16.54 -3.80 0.25
N ALA A 31 16.84 -3.09 -0.83
CA ALA A 31 18.17 -2.56 -1.10
C ALA A 31 18.62 -1.60 0.02
N PHE A 32 17.73 -0.71 0.48
CA PHE A 32 17.98 0.16 1.62
C PHE A 32 18.32 -0.66 2.88
N PHE A 33 17.51 -1.67 3.22
CA PHE A 33 17.75 -2.51 4.40
C PHE A 33 19.05 -3.31 4.34
N ALA A 34 19.39 -3.83 3.16
CA ALA A 34 20.62 -4.58 2.96
C ALA A 34 21.87 -3.68 2.93
N SER A 35 21.71 -2.37 2.75
CA SER A 35 22.80 -1.41 2.71
C SER A 35 23.30 -1.04 4.12
N PRO A 36 24.48 -0.39 4.23
CA PRO A 36 24.95 0.16 5.50
C PRO A 36 23.98 1.15 6.17
N ALA A 37 23.09 1.80 5.40
CA ALA A 37 22.09 2.73 5.93
C ALA A 37 21.04 2.02 6.81
N GLY A 38 20.80 0.72 6.57
CA GLY A 38 19.91 -0.12 7.38
C GLY A 38 20.56 -0.77 8.60
N SER A 39 21.85 -0.52 8.86
CA SER A 39 22.67 -1.32 9.80
C SER A 39 22.18 -1.39 11.26
N PHE A 40 21.33 -0.46 11.69
CA PHE A 40 20.77 -0.45 13.05
C PHE A 40 19.31 -0.93 13.11
N ILE A 41 18.71 -1.28 11.98
CA ILE A 41 17.32 -1.75 11.91
C ILE A 41 17.31 -3.27 11.98
N SER A 42 16.72 -3.81 13.05
CA SER A 42 16.58 -5.25 13.25
C SER A 42 15.33 -5.55 14.07
N GLY A 43 14.70 -6.70 13.81
CA GLY A 43 13.48 -7.13 14.51
C GLY A 43 12.24 -6.28 14.22
N ALA A 44 12.21 -5.58 13.09
CA ALA A 44 11.10 -4.71 12.68
C ALA A 44 10.42 -5.23 11.41
N ASP A 45 9.10 -5.12 11.36
CA ASP A 45 8.31 -5.32 10.15
C ASP A 45 8.16 -3.98 9.42
N LEU A 46 8.51 -3.93 8.12
CA LEU A 46 8.27 -2.76 7.28
C LEU A 46 7.17 -3.06 6.25
N LEU A 47 6.08 -2.31 6.33
CA LEU A 47 5.06 -2.28 5.30
C LEU A 47 5.50 -1.41 4.13
N VAL A 48 5.54 -2.02 2.95
CA VAL A 48 5.84 -1.38 1.66
C VAL A 48 4.62 -1.53 0.75
N ASP A 49 3.54 -0.85 1.11
CA ASP A 49 2.21 -1.07 0.51
C ASP A 49 1.54 0.23 0.02
N GLY A 50 2.31 1.32 -0.08
CA GLY A 50 1.78 2.64 -0.45
C GLY A 50 0.78 3.21 0.56
N GLY A 51 0.84 2.76 1.82
CA GLY A 51 -0.03 3.22 2.91
C GLY A 51 -1.38 2.51 2.96
N ARG A 52 -1.56 1.43 2.21
CA ARG A 52 -2.83 0.70 2.08
C ARG A 52 -3.38 0.16 3.41
N GLN A 53 -2.52 -0.41 4.26
CA GLN A 53 -2.94 -1.07 5.50
C GLN A 53 -3.57 -0.10 6.51
N TYR A 54 -3.09 1.15 6.53
CA TYR A 54 -3.53 2.17 7.48
C TYR A 54 -4.19 3.37 6.80
N ASN A 55 -4.57 3.23 5.53
CA ASN A 55 -5.26 4.31 4.84
C ASN A 55 -6.61 4.57 5.52
N VAL A 56 -6.72 5.74 6.16
CA VAL A 56 -7.94 6.19 6.86
C VAL A 56 -8.95 6.83 5.92
N VAL A 57 -8.70 6.84 4.60
CA VAL A 57 -9.74 7.21 3.63
C VAL A 57 -10.94 6.26 3.86
N PRO A 58 -12.09 6.77 4.32
CA PRO A 58 -13.20 5.91 4.65
C PRO A 58 -13.70 5.26 3.37
N SER A 59 -13.50 3.95 3.21
CA SER A 59 -14.15 3.16 2.16
C SER A 59 -15.68 3.25 2.19
N LYS A 60 -16.24 3.90 3.23
CA LYS A 60 -17.66 4.18 3.41
C LYS A 60 -17.94 5.63 3.86
N VAL A 61 -18.00 6.56 2.89
CA VAL A 61 -19.20 7.42 2.72
C VAL A 61 -20.19 6.68 1.80
N ARG A 62 -20.22 5.35 1.91
CA ARG A 62 -20.84 4.38 1.01
C ARG A 62 -21.84 3.60 1.88
N ASN A 63 -22.89 4.31 2.33
CA ASN A 63 -24.17 3.81 2.90
C ASN A 63 -25.01 4.96 3.52
N LEU A 64 -25.18 6.10 2.84
CA LEU A 64 -26.09 7.17 3.29
C LEU A 64 -27.40 7.25 2.48
N HIS A 65 -27.89 6.12 1.95
CA HIS A 65 -29.19 6.02 1.27
C HIS A 65 -29.86 4.65 1.47
N ALA A 66 -29.78 4.09 2.68
CA ALA A 66 -30.57 2.92 3.08
C ALA A 66 -31.17 3.12 4.48
N LEU A 67 -31.88 4.24 4.65
CA LEU A 67 -32.99 4.45 5.60
C LEU A 67 -33.95 5.47 4.97
#